data_AF-A0A7J4G1B9-F1
#
_entry.id   AF-A0A7J4G1B9-F1
#
_cell.length_a   1.000
_cell.length_b   1.000
_cell.length_c   1.000
_cell.angle_alpha   90.00
_cell.angle_beta   90.00
_cell.angle_gamma   90.00
#
_symmetry.space_group_name_H-M   'P 1'
#
loop_
_entity.id
_entity.type
_entity.pdbx_description
1 polymer ?
#
loop_
_entity_poly.entity_id
_entity_poly.type
_entity_poly.pdbx_seq_one_letter_code
_entity_poly.pdbx_strand_id
1 'polypeptide(L)' 'MPIEMEASTLADVSAKLKEDSTLIQWLDKCAVALNDTMVNDLNTSLKDGDRVSILPPVCGG' A
#
# COMPACT_ATOMS: atom_id res chain seq x y z
N MET A 1 3.53 -2.73 14.16
CA MET A 1 2.60 -3.86 13.97
C MET A 1 1.89 -3.65 12.63
N PRO A 2 1.55 -4.70 11.88
CA PRO A 2 0.76 -4.55 10.66
C PRO A 2 -0.62 -3.95 10.99
N ILE A 3 -1.19 -3.24 10.03
CA ILE A 3 -2.59 -2.77 10.07
C ILE A 3 -3.44 -3.84 9.38
N GLU A 4 -4.52 -4.25 10.02
CA GLU A 4 -5.53 -5.14 9.43
C GLU A 4 -6.73 -4.30 8.98
N MET A 5 -7.22 -4.55 7.77
CA MET A 5 -8.37 -3.84 7.21
C MET A 5 -9.07 -4.66 6.14
N GLU A 6 -10.36 -4.40 5.96
CA GLU A 6 -11.13 -4.88 4.81
C GLU A 6 -10.86 -3.99 3.59
N ALA A 7 -10.54 -4.61 2.47
CA ALA A 7 -10.31 -3.92 1.19
C ALA A 7 -10.62 -4.86 0.02
N SER A 8 -11.27 -4.34 -1.01
CA SER A 8 -11.51 -5.09 -2.26
C SER A 8 -10.39 -4.84 -3.28
N THR A 9 -9.74 -3.68 -3.21
CA THR A 9 -8.70 -3.26 -4.14
C THR A 9 -7.60 -2.45 -3.45
N LEU A 10 -6.46 -2.26 -4.14
CA LEU A 10 -5.41 -1.34 -3.67
C LEU A 10 -5.87 0.13 -3.60
N ALA A 11 -6.91 0.51 -4.34
CA ALA A 11 -7.53 1.83 -4.22
C ALA A 11 -8.13 2.05 -2.82
N ASP A 12 -8.76 1.02 -2.24
CA ASP A 12 -9.33 1.08 -0.89
C ASP A 12 -8.23 1.25 0.17
N VAL A 13 -7.12 0.52 0.00
CA VAL A 13 -5.92 0.66 0.85
C VAL A 13 -5.35 2.06 0.76
N SER A 14 -5.21 2.62 -0.45
CA SER A 14 -4.73 3.99 -0.64
C SER A 14 -5.63 5.02 0.01
N ALA A 15 -6.96 4.88 -0.14
CA ALA A 15 -7.93 5.78 0.50
C ALA A 15 -7.79 5.75 2.02
N LYS A 16 -7.64 4.56 2.62
CA LYS A 16 -7.47 4.42 4.07
C LYS A 16 -6.17 5.04 4.57
N LEU A 17 -5.06 4.82 3.87
CA LEU A 17 -3.75 5.40 4.26
C LEU A 17 -3.72 6.92 4.12
N LYS A 18 -4.49 7.49 3.17
CA LYS A 18 -4.62 8.95 2.99
C LYS A 18 -5.42 9.64 4.10
N GLU A 19 -6.13 8.90 4.96
CA GLU A 19 -6.76 9.48 6.15
C GLU A 19 -5.70 10.00 7.16
N ASP A 20 -4.49 9.44 7.12
CA ASP A 20 -3.36 9.92 7.93
C ASP A 20 -2.55 10.95 7.12
N SER A 21 -2.73 12.22 7.50
CA SER A 21 -2.08 13.37 6.87
C SER A 21 -0.55 13.32 6.92
N THR A 22 0.02 12.57 7.87
CA THR A 22 1.46 12.38 7.97
C THR A 22 2.00 11.42 6.91
N LEU A 23 1.15 10.56 6.33
CA LEU A 23 1.53 9.59 5.31
C LEU A 23 1.42 10.13 3.89
N ILE A 24 0.50 11.06 3.64
CA ILE A 24 0.25 11.64 2.32
C ILE A 24 1.55 12.14 1.66
N GLN A 25 2.44 12.78 2.43
CA GLN A 25 3.70 13.34 1.92
C GLN A 25 4.69 12.30 1.37
N TRP A 26 4.55 11.03 1.77
CA TRP A 26 5.45 9.95 1.37
C TRP A 26 4.77 8.87 0.54
N LEU A 27 3.44 8.72 0.60
CA LEU A 27 2.70 7.67 -0.11
C LEU A 27 2.98 7.68 -1.63
N ASP A 28 3.00 8.86 -2.24
CA ASP A 28 3.25 8.99 -3.69
C ASP A 28 4.69 8.62 -4.10
N LYS A 29 5.60 8.50 -3.14
CA LYS A 29 7.00 8.09 -3.37
C LYS A 29 7.26 6.64 -3.00
N CYS A 30 6.27 5.95 -2.44
CA CYS A 30 6.42 4.58 -2.02
C CYS A 30 6.16 3.62 -3.17
N ALA A 31 6.91 2.52 -3.16
CA ALA A 31 6.60 1.38 -3.99
C ALA A 31 5.62 0.45 -3.24
N VAL A 32 4.74 -0.24 -3.96
CA VAL A 32 3.74 -1.14 -3.36
C VAL A 32 4.03 -2.57 -3.80
N ALA A 33 4.05 -3.49 -2.84
CA ALA A 33 4.13 -4.92 -3.12
C ALA A 33 2.91 -5.65 -2.56
N LEU A 34 2.35 -6.56 -3.35
CA LEU A 34 1.30 -7.50 -2.96
C LEU A 34 1.93 -8.89 -2.91
N ASN A 35 1.94 -9.51 -1.73
CA ASN A 35 2.53 -10.85 -1.52
C ASN A 35 3.94 -10.95 -2.13
N ASP A 36 4.81 -10.01 -1.73
CA ASP A 36 6.21 -9.91 -2.18
C ASP A 36 6.41 -9.62 -3.69
N THR A 37 5.33 -9.33 -4.43
CA THR A 37 5.38 -8.97 -5.85
C THR A 37 5.05 -7.49 -6.05
N MET A 38 5.91 -6.77 -6.77
CA MET A 38 5.69 -5.35 -7.08
C MET A 38 4.44 -5.15 -7.94
N VAL A 39 3.61 -4.20 -7.55
CA VAL A 39 2.35 -3.85 -8.23
C VAL A 39 2.25 -2.34 -8.42
N ASN A 40 1.60 -1.91 -9.49
CA ASN A 40 1.44 -0.50 -9.84
C ASN A 40 0.03 -0.12 -10.33
N ASP A 41 -0.94 -1.04 -10.22
CA ASP A 41 -2.33 -0.79 -10.59
C ASP A 41 -3.21 -0.75 -9.33
N LEU A 42 -3.85 0.39 -9.06
CA LEU A 42 -4.76 0.57 -7.94
C LEU A 42 -6.03 -0.29 -8.04
N ASN A 43 -6.39 -0.75 -9.24
CA ASN A 43 -7.54 -1.63 -9.45
C ASN A 43 -7.23 -3.11 -9.15
N THR A 44 -5.99 -3.44 -8.77
CA THR A 44 -5.61 -4.79 -8.36
C THR A 44 -6.55 -5.28 -7.27
N SER A 45 -7.29 -6.37 -7.53
CA SER A 45 -8.18 -6.99 -6.57
C SER A 45 -7.41 -7.67 -5.45
N LEU A 46 -7.91 -7.52 -4.23
CA LEU A 46 -7.37 -8.15 -3.03
C LEU A 46 -8.31 -9.27 -2.59
N LYS A 47 -7.74 -10.26 -1.90
CA LYS A 47 -8.48 -11.34 -1.24
C LYS A 47 -8.02 -11.48 0.21
N ASP A 48 -8.83 -12.17 1.00
CA ASP A 48 -8.50 -12.48 2.38
C ASP A 48 -7.12 -13.15 2.49
N GLY A 49 -6.33 -12.71 3.47
CA GLY A 49 -4.95 -13.13 3.71
C GLY A 49 -3.88 -12.47 2.83
N ASP A 50 -4.25 -11.66 1.84
CA ASP A 50 -3.27 -10.89 1.06
C ASP A 50 -2.51 -9.89 1.94
N ARG A 51 -1.21 -9.73 1.67
CA ARG A 51 -0.34 -8.80 2.38
C ARG A 51 0.14 -7.69 1.46
N VAL A 52 -0.18 -6.45 1.83
CA VAL A 52 0.28 -5.25 1.14
C VAL A 52 1.43 -4.62 1.91
N SER A 53 2.59 -4.51 1.26
CA SER A 53 3.74 -3.78 1.79
C SER A 53 3.84 -2.43 1.10
N ILE A 54 3.86 -1.36 1.90
CA ILE A 54 4.16 -0.02 1.42
C ILE A 54 5.63 0.26 1.73
N LEU A 55 6.44 0.30 0.68
CA LEU A 55 7.89 0.37 0.77
C LEU A 55 8.31 1.84 0.61
N PRO A 56 8.89 2.48 1.63
CA PRO A 56 9.40 3.84 1.50
C PRO A 56 10.45 3.92 0.38
N PRO A 57 10.61 5.09 -0.25
CA PRO A 57 11.64 5.28 -1.28
C PRO A 57 12.99 4.84 -0.71
N VAL A 58 13.61 3.86 -1.37
CA VAL A 58 14.89 3.33 -0.93
C VAL A 58 15.96 4.40 -1.15
N CYS A 59 16.64 4.81 -0.08
CA CYS A 59 17.86 5.59 -0.18
C CYS A 59 18.99 4.64 -0.55
N GLY A 60 19.10 4.26 -1.82
CA GLY A 60 20.27 3.53 -2.30
C GLY A 60 21.50 4.43 -2.10
N GLY A 61 22.36 4.07 -1.15
CA GLY A 61 23.70 4.62 -1.00
C GLY A 61 24.64 4.13 -2.10
#